data_AF-A0A7W1I6P9-F1
#
_entry.id   AF-A0A7W1I6P9-F1
#
_cell.length_a   1.000
_cell.length_b   1.000
_cell.length_c   1.000
_cell.angle_alpha   90.00
_cell.angle_beta   90.00
_cell.angle_gamma   90.00
#
_symmetry.space_group_name_H-M   'P 1'
#
loop_
_entity.id
_entity.type
_entity.pdbx_description
1 polymer ?
#
loop_
_entity_poly.entity_id
_entity_poly.type
_entity_poly.pdbx_seq_one_letter_code
_entity_poly.pdbx_strand_id
1 'polypeptide(L)'
;WETVAEAIGIRRSRLFQLLGTEKLPESAREDIRAGRLSEKQSRALQGLLPGHQEALRAAIVADDLSAAEAMRLARSLRAAHLPDDVAAATAALATLRTQPSSPATTAPDEIAALIAALAAAASDSGADRAALSRLADAIDAPAYDRDRLQTEIEALVRTLARTPPRELRTSGSAYAPLVALHGALAALLSDH
;
A
#
# COMPACT_ATOMS: atom_id res chain seq x y z
N TRP A 1 -13.17 -4.99 -25.66
CA TRP A 1 -12.54 -3.94 -24.84
C TRP A 1 -11.20 -3.46 -25.42
N GLU A 2 -10.28 -4.34 -25.83
CA GLU A 2 -9.03 -3.98 -26.54
C GLU A 2 -9.30 -3.07 -27.76
N THR A 3 -10.17 -3.52 -28.67
CA THR A 3 -10.59 -2.82 -29.89
C THR A 3 -11.27 -1.47 -29.61
N VAL A 4 -11.97 -1.35 -28.47
CA VAL A 4 -12.64 -0.10 -28.07
C VAL A 4 -11.62 0.93 -27.60
N ALA A 5 -10.63 0.50 -26.82
CA ALA A 5 -9.55 1.37 -26.36
C ALA A 5 -8.68 1.85 -27.53
N GLU A 6 -8.38 0.96 -28.49
CA GLU A 6 -7.64 1.27 -29.71
C GLU A 6 -8.40 2.28 -30.60
N ALA A 7 -9.71 2.10 -30.79
CA ALA A 7 -10.54 2.99 -31.60
C ALA A 7 -10.61 4.45 -31.06
N ILE A 8 -10.46 4.64 -29.75
CA ILE A 8 -10.44 5.96 -29.11
C ILE A 8 -9.03 6.45 -28.77
N GLY A 9 -7.99 5.74 -29.24
CA GLY A 9 -6.59 6.14 -29.10
C GLY A 9 -6.03 6.08 -27.68
N ILE A 10 -6.58 5.25 -26.79
CA ILE A 10 -6.09 5.10 -25.41
C ILE A 10 -5.68 3.66 -25.10
N ARG A 11 -4.80 3.48 -24.11
CA ARG A 11 -4.47 2.13 -23.62
C ARG A 11 -5.66 1.48 -22.93
N ARG A 12 -5.82 0.16 -23.05
CA ARG A 12 -6.84 -0.63 -22.35
C ARG A 12 -6.90 -0.35 -20.84
N SER A 13 -5.75 -0.21 -20.19
CA SER A 13 -5.67 0.15 -18.75
C SER A 13 -6.29 1.52 -18.44
N ARG A 14 -6.12 2.51 -19.33
CA ARG A 14 -6.71 3.84 -19.21
C ARG A 14 -8.23 3.79 -19.34
N LEU A 15 -8.75 2.96 -20.25
CA LEU A 15 -10.19 2.76 -20.41
C LEU A 15 -10.85 2.22 -19.14
N PHE A 16 -10.27 1.19 -18.51
CA PHE A 16 -10.81 0.63 -17.26
C PHE A 16 -10.75 1.62 -16.09
N GLN A 17 -9.75 2.50 -16.06
CA GLN A 17 -9.66 3.55 -15.04
C GLN A 17 -10.80 4.57 -15.17
N LEU A 18 -11.14 4.96 -16.40
CA LEU A 18 -12.25 5.87 -16.67
C LEU A 18 -13.60 5.21 -16.35
N LEU A 19 -13.80 3.95 -16.76
CA LEU A 19 -14.99 3.18 -16.36
C LEU A 19 -15.12 3.04 -14.84
N GLY A 20 -14.01 2.99 -14.12
CA GLY A 20 -13.99 3.00 -12.66
C GLY A 20 -14.61 4.27 -12.04
N THR A 21 -14.61 5.40 -12.75
CA THR A 21 -15.23 6.65 -12.28
C THR A 21 -16.74 6.66 -12.44
N GLU A 22 -17.31 5.87 -13.36
CA GLU A 22 -18.76 5.76 -13.54
C GLU A 22 -19.46 5.08 -12.37
N LYS A 23 -18.73 4.22 -11.65
CA LYS A 23 -19.20 3.47 -10.47
C LYS A 23 -19.16 4.28 -9.18
N LEU A 24 -18.65 5.52 -9.23
CA LEU A 24 -18.63 6.41 -8.08
C LEU A 24 -20.03 7.00 -7.81
N PRO A 25 -20.29 7.44 -6.57
CA PRO A 25 -21.54 8.10 -6.21
C PRO A 25 -21.80 9.33 -7.10
N GLU A 26 -23.06 9.69 -7.30
CA GLU A 26 -23.41 10.86 -8.14
C GLU A 26 -22.71 12.13 -7.67
N SER A 27 -22.62 12.36 -6.35
CA SER A 27 -21.88 13.46 -5.74
C SER A 27 -20.43 13.55 -6.22
N ALA A 28 -19.70 12.43 -6.23
CA ALA A 28 -18.33 12.37 -6.70
C ALA A 28 -18.23 12.60 -8.22
N ARG A 29 -19.19 12.08 -9.01
CA ARG A 29 -19.23 12.30 -10.46
C ARG A 29 -19.52 13.77 -10.79
N GLU A 30 -20.40 14.43 -10.05
CA GLU A 30 -20.65 15.87 -10.17
C GLU A 30 -19.42 16.71 -9.84
N ASP A 31 -18.69 16.37 -8.77
CA ASP A 31 -17.45 17.07 -8.44
C ASP A 31 -16.36 16.90 -9.50
N ILE A 32 -16.28 15.72 -10.14
CA ILE A 32 -15.39 15.50 -11.28
C ILE A 32 -15.80 16.37 -12.47
N ARG A 33 -17.10 16.38 -12.83
CA ARG A 33 -17.61 17.22 -13.94
C ARG A 33 -17.38 18.70 -13.68
N ALA A 34 -17.51 19.14 -12.43
CA ALA A 34 -17.30 20.52 -12.02
C ALA A 34 -15.82 20.89 -11.84
N GLY A 35 -14.89 19.94 -11.99
CA GLY A 35 -13.45 20.16 -11.81
C GLY A 35 -13.01 20.35 -10.36
N ARG A 36 -13.89 20.08 -9.37
CA ARG A 36 -13.57 20.13 -7.94
C ARG A 36 -12.84 18.87 -7.46
N LEU A 37 -13.00 17.77 -8.19
CA LEU A 37 -12.30 16.52 -7.93
C LEU A 37 -11.53 16.11 -9.18
N SER A 38 -10.20 16.02 -9.09
CA SER A 38 -9.40 15.50 -10.19
C SER A 38 -9.60 13.99 -10.35
N GLU A 39 -9.35 13.48 -11.56
CA GLU A 39 -9.36 12.03 -11.83
C GLU A 39 -8.30 11.27 -11.01
N LYS A 40 -7.22 11.94 -10.59
CA LYS A 40 -6.22 11.31 -9.74
C LYS A 40 -6.72 11.17 -8.29
N GLN A 41 -7.43 12.17 -7.78
CA GLN A 41 -8.07 12.11 -6.46
C GLN A 41 -9.22 11.10 -6.44
N SER A 42 -10.01 11.00 -7.52
CA SER A 42 -11.15 10.08 -7.59
C SER A 42 -10.77 8.60 -7.44
N ARG A 43 -9.53 8.24 -7.76
CA ARG A 43 -8.99 6.89 -7.54
C ARG A 43 -8.94 6.50 -6.07
N ALA A 44 -8.77 7.46 -5.17
CA ALA A 44 -8.77 7.20 -3.74
C ALA A 44 -10.15 6.74 -3.23
N LEU A 45 -11.22 7.09 -3.94
CA LEU A 45 -12.59 6.67 -3.60
C LEU A 45 -12.88 5.24 -4.06
N GLN A 46 -12.17 4.74 -5.07
CA GLN A 46 -12.44 3.43 -5.65
C GLN A 46 -12.12 2.30 -4.65
N GLY A 47 -13.08 1.39 -4.46
CA GLY A 47 -12.95 0.25 -3.54
C GLY A 47 -13.27 0.56 -2.07
N LEU A 48 -13.62 1.80 -1.73
CA LEU A 48 -14.17 2.13 -0.42
C LEU A 48 -15.66 1.78 -0.35
N LEU A 49 -16.18 1.62 0.87
CA LEU A 49 -17.62 1.51 1.12
C LEU A 49 -18.33 2.84 0.79
N PRO A 50 -19.60 2.84 0.35
CA PRO A 50 -20.33 4.06 -0.04
C PRO A 50 -20.25 5.22 0.96
N GLY A 51 -20.46 4.97 2.25
CA GLY A 51 -20.38 6.00 3.29
C GLY A 51 -18.95 6.55 3.46
N HIS A 52 -17.94 5.71 3.24
CA HIS A 52 -16.53 6.09 3.29
C HIS A 52 -16.13 6.90 2.05
N GLN A 53 -16.68 6.55 0.88
CA GLN A 53 -16.50 7.33 -0.36
C GLN A 53 -17.04 8.74 -0.18
N GLU A 54 -18.24 8.87 0.40
CA GLU A 54 -18.88 10.18 0.61
C GLU A 54 -18.11 11.03 1.63
N ALA A 55 -17.68 10.44 2.75
CA ALA A 55 -16.88 11.13 3.76
C ALA A 55 -15.52 11.59 3.20
N LEU A 56 -14.81 10.73 2.45
CA LEU A 56 -13.52 11.08 1.86
C LEU A 56 -13.68 12.10 0.73
N ARG A 57 -14.72 12.00 -0.11
CA ARG A 57 -15.05 13.01 -1.13
C ARG A 57 -15.24 14.38 -0.49
N ALA A 58 -16.08 14.45 0.54
CA ALA A 58 -16.36 15.69 1.26
C ALA A 58 -15.08 16.32 1.82
N ALA A 59 -14.19 15.51 2.42
CA ALA A 59 -12.89 15.97 2.91
C ALA A 59 -11.97 16.46 1.78
N ILE A 60 -11.90 15.75 0.64
CA ILE A 60 -11.08 16.18 -0.50
C ILE A 60 -11.53 17.55 -1.01
N VAL A 61 -12.84 17.74 -1.19
CA VAL A 61 -13.39 18.98 -1.74
C VAL A 61 -13.30 20.13 -0.73
N ALA A 62 -13.55 19.88 0.55
CA ALA A 62 -13.54 20.92 1.58
C ALA A 62 -12.12 21.45 1.85
N ASP A 63 -11.12 20.57 1.82
CA ASP A 63 -9.75 20.89 2.25
C ASP A 63 -8.72 20.89 1.11
N ASP A 64 -9.18 20.75 -0.14
CA ASP A 64 -8.35 20.62 -1.34
C ASP A 64 -7.21 19.59 -1.19
N LEU A 65 -7.57 18.40 -0.70
CA LEU A 65 -6.58 17.38 -0.35
C LEU A 65 -5.80 16.92 -1.58
N SER A 66 -4.47 16.87 -1.47
CA SER A 66 -3.64 16.32 -2.53
C SER A 66 -4.02 14.85 -2.82
N ALA A 67 -3.78 14.39 -4.05
CA ALA A 67 -4.04 12.99 -4.41
C ALA A 67 -3.24 11.99 -3.56
N ALA A 68 -2.04 12.37 -3.11
CA ALA A 68 -1.22 11.53 -2.24
C ALA A 68 -1.86 11.38 -0.85
N GLU A 69 -2.38 12.48 -0.30
CA GLU A 69 -3.06 12.49 0.98
C GLU A 69 -4.39 11.76 0.93
N ALA A 70 -5.19 11.98 -0.11
CA ALA A 70 -6.44 11.24 -0.34
C ALA A 70 -6.20 9.73 -0.39
N MET A 71 -5.15 9.29 -1.09
CA MET A 71 -4.77 7.87 -1.17
C MET A 71 -4.31 7.31 0.18
N ARG A 72 -3.58 8.09 0.97
CA ARG A 72 -3.18 7.70 2.33
C ARG A 72 -4.41 7.48 3.21
N LEU A 73 -5.32 8.46 3.25
CA LEU A 73 -6.54 8.39 4.05
C LEU A 73 -7.45 7.24 3.61
N ALA A 74 -7.56 6.98 2.31
CA ALA A 74 -8.31 5.84 1.78
C ALA A 74 -7.75 4.47 2.22
N ARG A 75 -6.42 4.33 2.34
CA ARG A 75 -5.81 3.11 2.87
C ARG A 75 -6.12 2.94 4.35
N SER A 76 -5.98 4.01 5.13
CA SER A 76 -6.28 4.00 6.56
C SER A 76 -7.75 3.68 6.84
N LEU A 77 -8.69 4.21 6.04
CA LEU A 77 -10.12 3.89 6.16
C LEU A 77 -10.40 2.40 5.90
N ARG A 78 -9.75 1.79 4.90
CA ARG A 78 -9.87 0.35 4.64
C ARG A 78 -9.37 -0.49 5.82
N ALA A 79 -8.24 -0.11 6.40
CA ALA A 79 -7.66 -0.80 7.54
C ALA A 79 -8.48 -0.64 8.83
N ALA A 80 -9.28 0.42 8.96
CA ALA A 80 -10.01 0.73 10.18
C ALA A 80 -11.25 -0.17 10.44
N HIS A 81 -11.67 -1.00 9.48
CA HIS A 81 -12.81 -1.92 9.60
C HIS A 81 -14.07 -1.26 10.18
N LEU A 82 -14.36 -0.03 9.73
CA LEU A 82 -15.49 0.77 10.21
C LEU A 82 -16.80 0.34 9.54
N PRO A 83 -17.95 0.52 10.21
CA PRO A 83 -19.26 0.40 9.57
C PRO A 83 -19.36 1.28 8.33
N ASP A 84 -20.20 0.88 7.37
CA ASP A 84 -20.55 1.69 6.20
C ASP A 84 -21.45 2.87 6.60
N ASP A 85 -20.85 3.87 7.23
CA ASP A 85 -21.54 5.06 7.72
C ASP A 85 -20.68 6.31 7.52
N VAL A 86 -21.32 7.38 7.04
CA VAL A 86 -20.65 8.65 6.71
C VAL A 86 -20.13 9.32 7.97
N ALA A 87 -20.89 9.30 9.07
CA ALA A 87 -20.49 9.97 10.31
C ALA A 87 -19.30 9.26 10.97
N ALA A 88 -19.33 7.92 11.03
CA ALA A 88 -18.23 7.11 11.51
C ALA A 88 -16.94 7.32 10.69
N ALA A 89 -17.05 7.30 9.36
CA ALA A 89 -15.91 7.55 8.47
C ALA A 89 -15.37 8.99 8.61
N THR A 90 -16.24 9.98 8.78
CA THR A 90 -15.85 11.38 8.98
C THR A 90 -15.09 11.56 10.29
N ALA A 91 -15.56 10.96 11.38
CA ALA A 91 -14.87 10.99 12.68
C ALA A 91 -13.49 10.30 12.61
N ALA A 92 -13.40 9.16 11.91
CA ALA A 92 -12.14 8.47 11.69
C ALA A 92 -11.16 9.32 10.85
N LEU A 93 -11.64 9.95 9.77
CA LEU A 93 -10.83 10.84 8.94
C LEU A 93 -10.27 12.02 9.75
N ALA A 94 -11.08 12.64 10.61
CA ALA A 94 -10.61 13.71 11.48
C ALA A 94 -9.46 13.24 12.39
N THR A 95 -9.60 12.05 12.99
CA THR A 95 -8.56 11.44 13.83
C THR A 95 -7.29 11.16 13.03
N LEU A 96 -7.41 10.49 11.88
CA LEU A 96 -6.29 10.11 11.00
C LEU A 96 -5.50 11.32 10.48
N ARG A 97 -6.15 12.47 10.34
CA ARG A 97 -5.50 13.71 9.90
C ARG A 97 -4.68 14.38 11.00
N THR A 98 -5.07 14.20 12.25
CA THR A 98 -4.33 14.70 13.41
C THR A 98 -3.18 13.79 13.83
N GLN A 99 -3.21 12.52 13.42
CA GLN A 99 -2.07 11.63 13.61
C GLN A 99 -0.90 12.11 12.76
N PRO A 100 0.30 12.29 13.34
CA PRO A 100 1.47 12.61 12.55
C PRO A 100 1.60 11.51 11.49
N SER A 101 1.62 11.94 10.23
CA SER A 101 2.08 11.07 9.14
C SER A 101 3.40 10.50 9.63
N SER A 102 3.48 9.19 9.91
CA SER A 102 4.80 8.56 10.04
C SER A 102 5.59 9.07 8.85
N PRO A 103 6.79 9.66 9.09
CA PRO A 103 7.55 10.29 8.03
C PRO A 103 7.60 9.27 6.89
N ALA A 104 7.34 9.73 5.66
CA ALA A 104 7.33 8.88 4.50
C ALA A 104 8.65 8.11 4.46
N THR A 105 8.62 6.90 4.99
CA THR A 105 9.74 6.00 5.06
C THR A 105 10.05 5.70 3.61
N THR A 106 11.20 6.15 3.14
CA THR A 106 11.66 5.81 1.80
C THR A 106 11.60 4.28 1.66
N ALA A 107 11.18 3.72 0.53
CA ALA A 107 11.11 2.26 0.35
C ALA A 107 12.35 1.46 0.87
N PRO A 108 13.59 1.99 0.76
CA PRO A 108 14.76 1.40 1.44
C PRO A 108 14.64 1.26 2.97
N ASP A 109 14.08 2.27 3.64
CA ASP A 109 13.92 2.32 5.08
C ASP A 109 12.77 1.42 5.55
N GLU A 110 11.75 1.20 4.70
CA GLU A 110 10.65 0.26 4.98
C GLU A 110 11.14 -1.19 4.94
N ILE A 111 11.99 -1.52 3.96
CA ILE A 111 12.62 -2.83 3.86
C ILE A 111 13.54 -3.08 5.06
N ALA A 112 14.33 -2.08 5.45
CA ALA A 112 15.19 -2.19 6.63
C ALA A 112 14.38 -2.40 7.93
N ALA A 113 13.28 -1.65 8.10
CA ALA A 113 12.38 -1.80 9.23
C ALA A 113 11.70 -3.18 9.26
N LEU A 114 11.28 -3.70 8.10
CA LEU A 114 10.70 -5.02 7.98
C LEU A 114 11.70 -6.12 8.33
N ILE A 115 12.93 -6.05 7.82
CA ILE A 115 13.99 -7.01 8.14
C ILE A 115 14.32 -6.99 9.63
N ALA A 116 14.39 -5.80 10.25
CA ALA A 116 14.62 -5.66 11.68
C ALA A 116 13.46 -6.26 12.51
N ALA A 117 12.21 -6.02 12.13
CA ALA A 117 11.05 -6.60 12.78
C ALA A 117 11.01 -8.14 12.65
N LEU A 118 11.42 -8.66 11.49
CA LEU A 118 11.53 -10.11 11.25
C LEU A 118 12.57 -10.76 12.18
N ALA A 119 13.74 -10.13 12.31
CA ALA A 119 14.80 -10.60 13.21
C ALA A 119 14.39 -10.52 14.68
N ALA A 120 13.67 -9.47 15.10
CA ALA A 120 13.16 -9.35 16.46
C ALA A 120 12.11 -10.43 16.77
N ALA A 121 11.19 -10.70 15.84
CA ALA A 121 10.18 -11.75 16.01
C ALA A 121 10.77 -13.17 16.12
N ALA A 122 11.98 -13.39 15.57
CA ALA A 122 12.71 -14.65 15.73
C ALA A 122 13.21 -14.88 17.17
N SER A 123 13.32 -13.84 18.01
CA SER A 123 13.78 -13.97 19.41
C SER A 123 12.71 -14.49 20.39
N ASP A 124 11.64 -15.09 19.88
CA ASP A 124 10.48 -15.70 20.57
C ASP A 124 9.70 -14.82 21.57
N SER A 125 9.87 -13.50 21.52
CA SER A 125 9.04 -12.60 22.32
C SER A 125 7.64 -12.43 21.69
N GLY A 126 6.58 -12.67 22.46
CA GLY A 126 5.20 -12.48 21.99
C GLY A 126 4.89 -11.04 21.59
N ALA A 127 5.59 -10.06 22.16
CA ALA A 127 5.48 -8.66 21.81
C ALA A 127 6.05 -8.35 20.41
N ASP A 128 7.16 -8.98 20.04
CA ASP A 128 7.80 -8.79 18.74
C ASP A 128 7.00 -9.44 17.61
N ARG A 129 6.40 -10.62 17.87
CA ARG A 129 5.46 -11.25 16.94
C ARG A 129 4.23 -10.38 16.68
N ALA A 130 3.68 -9.76 17.72
CA ALA A 130 2.56 -8.81 17.58
C ALA A 130 2.98 -7.53 16.83
N ALA A 131 4.20 -7.04 17.03
CA ALA A 131 4.72 -5.91 16.28
C ALA A 131 4.91 -6.22 14.79
N LEU A 132 5.44 -7.41 14.47
CA LEU A 132 5.56 -7.88 13.09
C LEU A 132 4.20 -8.04 12.40
N SER A 133 3.20 -8.60 13.10
CA SER A 133 1.82 -8.70 12.57
C SER A 133 1.24 -7.32 12.23
N ARG A 134 1.35 -6.35 13.14
CA ARG A 134 0.86 -4.98 12.87
C ARG A 134 1.57 -4.34 11.68
N LEU A 135 2.86 -4.60 11.51
CA LEU A 135 3.62 -4.10 10.37
C LEU A 135 3.18 -4.78 9.07
N ALA A 136 2.96 -6.10 9.09
CA ALA A 136 2.41 -6.86 7.97
C ALA A 136 1.03 -6.33 7.54
N ASP A 137 0.15 -6.07 8.50
CA ASP A 137 -1.18 -5.48 8.23
C ASP A 137 -1.06 -4.07 7.64
N ALA A 138 -0.14 -3.24 8.16
CA ALA A 138 0.07 -1.87 7.69
C ALA A 138 0.57 -1.82 6.24
N ILE A 139 1.31 -2.83 5.78
CA ILE A 139 1.79 -2.95 4.40
C ILE A 139 0.87 -3.79 3.51
N ASP A 140 -0.30 -4.21 4.01
CA ASP A 140 -1.24 -5.12 3.31
C ASP A 140 -0.53 -6.40 2.82
N ALA A 141 0.32 -6.96 3.70
CA ALA A 141 1.09 -8.15 3.37
C ALA A 141 0.12 -9.31 3.11
N PRO A 142 0.22 -9.98 1.96
CA PRO A 142 -0.69 -11.05 1.64
C PRO A 142 -0.48 -12.25 2.57
N ALA A 143 -1.57 -12.94 2.94
CA ALA A 143 -1.53 -14.13 3.79
C ALA A 143 -0.56 -15.19 3.24
N TYR A 144 0.10 -15.95 4.13
CA TYR A 144 1.10 -16.96 3.73
C TYR A 144 0.55 -17.89 2.65
N ASP A 145 1.31 -18.01 1.57
CA ASP A 145 1.01 -18.90 0.45
C ASP A 145 2.33 -19.52 -0.01
N ARG A 146 2.38 -20.86 -0.04
CA ARG A 146 3.59 -21.62 -0.35
C ARG A 146 4.04 -21.40 -1.80
N ASP A 147 3.10 -21.38 -2.74
CA ASP A 147 3.41 -21.27 -4.16
C ASP A 147 3.90 -19.85 -4.50
N ARG A 148 3.29 -18.85 -3.85
CA ARG A 148 3.77 -17.46 -3.91
C ARG A 148 5.17 -17.34 -3.32
N LEU A 149 5.41 -17.91 -2.14
CA LEU A 149 6.74 -17.89 -1.52
C LEU A 149 7.81 -18.50 -2.45
N GLN A 150 7.51 -19.66 -3.05
CA GLN A 150 8.42 -20.29 -4.01
C GLN A 150 8.69 -19.37 -5.21
N THR A 151 7.65 -18.76 -5.77
CA THR A 151 7.78 -17.82 -6.90
C THR A 151 8.67 -16.62 -6.56
N GLU A 152 8.49 -16.04 -5.38
CA GLU A 152 9.29 -14.89 -4.89
C GLU A 152 10.75 -15.28 -4.64
N ILE A 153 11.00 -16.47 -4.07
CA ILE A 153 12.37 -16.99 -3.88
C ILE A 153 13.06 -17.16 -5.24
N GLU A 154 12.38 -17.74 -6.23
CA GLU A 154 12.95 -17.88 -7.57
C GLU A 154 13.22 -16.52 -8.22
N ALA A 155 12.33 -15.54 -8.04
CA ALA A 155 12.52 -14.19 -8.52
C ALA A 155 13.73 -13.52 -7.86
N LEU A 156 13.92 -13.70 -6.55
CA LEU A 156 15.09 -13.23 -5.82
C LEU A 156 16.37 -13.87 -6.34
N VAL A 157 16.41 -15.20 -6.52
CA VAL A 157 17.57 -15.91 -7.08
C VAL A 157 17.92 -15.40 -8.48
N ARG A 158 16.92 -15.22 -9.36
CA ARG A 158 17.13 -14.66 -10.71
C ARG A 158 17.66 -13.23 -10.66
N THR A 159 17.20 -12.44 -9.69
CA THR A 159 17.67 -11.06 -9.48
C THR A 159 19.13 -11.06 -9.04
N LEU A 160 19.48 -11.85 -8.01
CA LEU A 160 20.84 -12.00 -7.51
C LEU A 160 21.82 -12.49 -8.58
N ALA A 161 21.41 -13.43 -9.42
CA ALA A 161 22.22 -13.93 -10.54
C ALA A 161 22.53 -12.84 -11.59
N ARG A 162 21.70 -11.81 -11.68
CA ARG A 162 21.86 -10.67 -12.61
C ARG A 162 22.49 -9.44 -11.96
N THR A 163 22.56 -9.40 -10.63
CA THR A 163 23.16 -8.29 -9.89
C THR A 163 24.66 -8.23 -10.16
N PRO A 164 25.20 -7.05 -10.54
CA PRO A 164 26.62 -6.89 -10.76
C PRO A 164 27.43 -7.30 -9.52
N PRO A 165 28.55 -8.05 -9.65
CA PRO A 165 29.33 -8.52 -8.51
C PRO A 165 29.82 -7.39 -7.57
N ARG A 166 29.97 -6.17 -8.08
CA ARG A 166 30.33 -4.99 -7.29
C ARG A 166 29.26 -4.58 -6.28
N GLU A 167 27.98 -4.84 -6.57
CA GLU A 167 26.85 -4.51 -5.70
C GLU A 167 26.66 -5.55 -4.59
N LEU A 168 27.24 -6.75 -4.78
CA LEU A 168 27.25 -7.86 -3.82
C LEU A 168 28.48 -7.86 -2.91
N ARG A 169 29.36 -6.85 -3.00
CA ARG A 169 30.50 -6.66 -2.09
C ARG A 169 30.08 -5.84 -0.89
N THR A 170 30.88 -5.85 0.17
CA THR A 170 30.62 -5.11 1.42
C THR A 170 30.32 -3.62 1.26
N SER A 171 30.84 -2.98 0.21
CA SER A 171 30.57 -1.58 -0.14
C SER A 171 29.42 -1.36 -1.14
N GLY A 172 28.82 -2.44 -1.62
CA GLY A 172 27.71 -2.43 -2.56
C GLY A 172 26.38 -2.16 -1.86
N SER A 173 25.49 -1.43 -2.53
CA SER A 173 24.17 -1.05 -1.99
C SER A 173 23.26 -2.25 -1.67
N ALA A 174 23.44 -3.37 -2.37
CA ALA A 174 22.61 -4.57 -2.16
C ALA A 174 23.13 -5.46 -1.03
N TYR A 175 24.39 -5.30 -0.60
CA TYR A 175 25.03 -6.22 0.34
C TYR A 175 24.42 -6.18 1.73
N ALA A 176 24.29 -4.98 2.33
CA ALA A 176 23.78 -4.86 3.71
C ALA A 176 22.34 -5.40 3.87
N PRO A 177 21.38 -5.09 2.96
CA PRO A 177 20.05 -5.68 3.01
C PRO A 177 20.04 -7.21 2.88
N LEU A 178 20.88 -7.77 2.00
CA LEU A 178 20.95 -9.22 1.78
C LEU A 178 21.53 -9.96 2.99
N VAL A 179 22.56 -9.40 3.62
CA VAL A 179 23.14 -9.95 4.86
C VAL A 179 22.12 -9.91 5.99
N ALA A 180 21.39 -8.80 6.14
CA ALA A 180 20.36 -8.66 7.17
C ALA A 180 19.19 -9.64 6.94
N LEU A 181 18.74 -9.79 5.69
CA LEU A 181 17.71 -10.77 5.32
C LEU A 181 18.17 -12.21 5.61
N HIS A 182 19.39 -12.56 5.21
CA HIS A 182 19.96 -13.87 5.49
C HIS A 182 20.02 -14.16 7.00
N GLY A 183 20.47 -13.19 7.81
CA GLY A 183 20.51 -13.32 9.26
C GLY A 183 19.12 -13.53 9.87
N ALA A 184 18.12 -12.77 9.42
CA ALA A 184 16.74 -12.91 9.91
C ALA A 184 16.14 -14.28 9.54
N LEU A 185 16.35 -14.76 8.31
CA LEU A 185 15.88 -16.08 7.88
C LEU A 185 16.60 -17.21 8.60
N ALA A 186 17.92 -17.10 8.82
CA ALA A 186 18.69 -18.11 9.53
C ALA A 186 18.20 -18.26 10.97
N ALA A 187 17.89 -17.15 11.67
CA ALA A 187 17.32 -17.19 13.01
C ALA A 187 15.97 -17.93 13.03
N LEU A 188 15.05 -17.59 12.12
CA LEU A 188 13.74 -18.21 12.04
C LEU A 188 13.77 -19.71 11.71
N LEU A 189 14.75 -20.15 10.92
CA LEU A 189 14.88 -21.54 10.46
C LEU A 189 15.71 -22.41 11.41
N SER A 190 16.46 -21.83 12.35
CA SER A 190 17.31 -22.58 13.29
C SER A 190 16.58 -22.98 14.58
N ASP A 191 15.41 -22.39 14.86
CA ASP A 191 14.57 -22.68 16.03
C ASP A 191 13.53 -23.81 15.77
N HIS A 192 13.79 -24.69 14.78
CA HIS A 192 13.00 -25.91 14.48
C HIS A 192 13.94 -27.11 14.34
#